data_AF-A0A6I4UIK6-F1
#
_entry.id   AF-A0A6I4UIK6-F1
#
_cell.length_a   1.000
_cell.length_b   1.000
_cell.length_c   1.000
_cell.angle_alpha   90.00
_cell.angle_beta   90.00
_cell.angle_gamma   90.00
#
_symmetry.space_group_name_H-M   'P 1'
#
loop_
_entity.id
_entity.type
_entity.pdbx_description
1 polymer ?
#
loop_
_entity_poly.entity_id
_entity_poly.type
_entity_poly.pdbx_seq_one_letter_code
_entity_poly.pdbx_strand_id
1 'polypeptide(L)'
;MRAFWAMAGAIIAAWGSTLAAQETRVGAEGFVSPPATIYQMWWLEGLWQGEGIDGAPATESWLPSTGHTMVGTFVQQTPEGDILFSEHMYLVEEDGSLVLKLKHFNADLTGWEDKAGMVTFQLLSLDFCAAYFSGLTIRCDGNDKLVVGVRMKSDAAEPKELLFRFNRAARPQSVFGCDGTTIEMNECMSEILARSTERKDQYLAAALARHDDSPDVAKMIRQSDAASEAYRKQECYALYEDNKEGTIRNYVYLGCAIALVDERTRTIWQNWLTYADTTPPMLPEPGPSR
;
A
#
# COMPACT_ATOMS: atom_id res chain seq x y z
N MET A 1 -7.77 78.50 8.93
CA MET A 1 -6.96 77.33 8.51
C MET A 1 -7.76 76.07 8.81
N ARG A 2 -7.62 75.06 7.93
CA ARG A 2 -8.61 74.03 7.61
C ARG A 2 -8.78 72.96 8.70
N ALA A 3 -10.03 72.52 8.90
CA ALA A 3 -10.41 71.35 9.67
C ALA A 3 -10.01 70.06 8.94
N PHE A 4 -9.49 69.07 9.67
CA PHE A 4 -9.37 67.69 9.22
C PHE A 4 -9.94 66.77 10.29
N TRP A 5 -11.12 66.21 10.00
CA TRP A 5 -11.68 65.05 10.67
C TRP A 5 -11.01 63.80 10.09
N ALA A 6 -10.43 62.95 10.92
CA ALA A 6 -10.00 61.61 10.54
C ALA A 6 -10.95 60.60 11.20
N MET A 7 -11.88 60.04 10.42
CA MET A 7 -12.62 58.84 10.81
C MET A 7 -11.69 57.64 10.68
N ALA A 8 -11.36 57.01 11.81
CA ALA A 8 -10.76 55.69 11.83
C ALA A 8 -11.86 54.64 11.65
N GLY A 9 -11.99 54.10 10.45
CA GLY A 9 -12.84 52.93 10.17
C GLY A 9 -12.16 51.67 10.70
N ALA A 10 -12.80 50.99 11.65
CA ALA A 10 -12.38 49.66 12.09
C ALA A 10 -12.74 48.64 11.00
N ILE A 11 -11.73 48.10 10.31
CA ILE A 11 -11.90 46.93 9.44
C ILE A 11 -11.92 45.71 10.35
N ILE A 12 -13.11 45.20 10.65
CA ILE A 12 -13.29 43.88 11.25
C ILE A 12 -13.08 42.87 10.12
N ALA A 13 -11.87 42.31 10.03
CA ALA A 13 -11.63 41.14 9.20
C ALA A 13 -12.39 39.96 9.83
N ALA A 14 -13.52 39.58 9.25
CA ALA A 14 -14.19 38.33 9.58
C ALA A 14 -13.29 37.18 9.08
N TRP A 15 -12.56 36.57 10.00
CA TRP A 15 -11.93 35.27 9.77
C TRP A 15 -13.06 34.26 9.67
N GLY A 16 -13.52 34.00 8.44
CA GLY A 16 -14.39 32.86 8.18
C GLY A 16 -13.63 31.61 8.59
N SER A 17 -14.05 31.00 9.70
CA SER A 17 -13.67 29.65 10.03
C SER A 17 -14.08 28.81 8.82
N THR A 18 -13.13 28.23 8.10
CA THR A 18 -13.45 27.16 7.16
C THR A 18 -14.03 26.05 8.01
N LEU A 19 -15.36 25.97 8.08
CA LEU A 19 -16.05 24.74 8.47
C LEU A 19 -15.40 23.65 7.62
N ALA A 20 -14.73 22.70 8.26
CA ALA A 20 -14.27 21.50 7.57
C ALA A 20 -15.50 20.94 6.85
N ALA A 21 -15.45 20.92 5.52
CA ALA A 21 -16.57 20.40 4.74
C ALA A 21 -16.79 18.94 5.15
N GLN A 22 -18.06 18.56 5.30
CA GLN A 22 -18.42 17.20 5.66
C GLN A 22 -17.87 16.22 4.60
N GLU A 23 -17.11 15.21 5.02
CA GLU A 23 -16.44 14.26 4.10
C GLU A 23 -17.40 13.16 3.65
N THR A 24 -18.32 12.74 4.51
CA THR A 24 -19.28 11.67 4.17
C THR A 24 -20.59 12.21 3.64
N ARG A 25 -21.22 11.40 2.79
CA ARG A 25 -22.51 11.68 2.16
C ARG A 25 -23.47 10.54 2.44
N VAL A 26 -24.77 10.81 2.42
CA VAL A 26 -25.81 9.79 2.54
C VAL A 26 -26.66 9.83 1.28
N GLY A 27 -26.89 8.68 0.66
CA GLY A 27 -27.76 8.57 -0.51
C GLY A 27 -29.21 8.91 -0.15
N ALA A 28 -29.95 9.50 -1.08
CA ALA A 28 -31.38 9.67 -0.92
C ALA A 28 -32.09 8.30 -0.83
N GLU A 29 -33.29 8.28 -0.26
CA GLU A 29 -34.11 7.08 -0.26
C GLU A 29 -34.37 6.61 -1.70
N GLY A 30 -34.16 5.31 -1.96
CA GLY A 30 -34.28 4.74 -3.31
C GLY A 30 -33.15 5.08 -4.27
N PHE A 31 -32.04 5.65 -3.80
CA PHE A 31 -30.87 5.91 -4.63
C PHE A 31 -30.35 4.61 -5.28
N VAL A 32 -30.04 4.68 -6.57
CA VAL A 32 -29.48 3.58 -7.35
C VAL A 32 -28.02 3.87 -7.61
N SER A 33 -27.14 2.96 -7.18
CA SER A 33 -25.71 3.09 -7.36
C SER A 33 -25.30 3.14 -8.83
N PRO A 34 -24.31 3.98 -9.20
CA PRO A 34 -23.84 4.08 -10.58
C PRO A 34 -23.07 2.81 -11.00
N PRO A 35 -23.02 2.48 -12.29
CA PRO A 35 -22.21 1.37 -12.76
C PRO A 35 -20.73 1.53 -12.39
N ALA A 36 -20.13 0.48 -11.84
CA ALA A 36 -18.74 0.49 -11.39
C ALA A 36 -18.14 -0.91 -11.38
N THR A 37 -16.82 -0.99 -11.48
CA THR A 37 -16.04 -2.24 -11.44
C THR A 37 -14.89 -2.13 -10.45
N ILE A 38 -14.45 -3.26 -9.91
CA ILE A 38 -13.38 -3.35 -8.90
C ILE A 38 -12.06 -2.79 -9.43
N TYR A 39 -11.82 -2.89 -10.74
CA TYR A 39 -10.63 -2.34 -11.38
C TYR A 39 -10.48 -0.83 -11.20
N GLN A 40 -11.58 -0.09 -10.99
CA GLN A 40 -11.52 1.36 -10.75
C GLN A 40 -10.94 1.71 -9.37
N MET A 41 -10.76 0.71 -8.50
CA MET A 41 -10.29 0.85 -7.12
C MET A 41 -8.80 0.48 -6.94
N TRP A 42 -8.07 0.26 -8.04
CA TRP A 42 -6.65 -0.13 -8.04
C TRP A 42 -5.75 0.75 -7.16
N TRP A 43 -6.08 2.05 -7.06
CA TRP A 43 -5.30 3.04 -6.30
C TRP A 43 -5.31 2.78 -4.78
N LEU A 44 -6.30 2.04 -4.30
CA LEU A 44 -6.50 1.71 -2.89
C LEU A 44 -5.60 0.55 -2.42
N GLU A 45 -5.13 -0.30 -3.35
CA GLU A 45 -4.25 -1.43 -3.05
C GLU A 45 -3.01 -0.99 -2.26
N GLY A 46 -2.67 -1.76 -1.21
CA GLY A 46 -1.46 -1.57 -0.42
C GLY A 46 -1.71 -1.51 1.08
N LEU A 47 -0.67 -1.14 1.81
CA LEU A 47 -0.69 -0.93 3.26
C LEU A 47 -0.64 0.57 3.55
N TRP A 48 -1.47 1.01 4.48
CA TRP A 48 -1.69 2.41 4.86
C TRP A 48 -1.60 2.54 6.37
N GLN A 49 -0.88 3.55 6.87
CA GLN A 49 -0.60 3.76 8.29
C GLN A 49 -0.77 5.23 8.66
N GLY A 50 -1.28 5.49 9.86
CA GLY A 50 -1.57 6.85 10.31
C GLY A 50 -2.24 6.87 11.68
N GLU A 51 -2.92 7.97 11.96
CA GLU A 51 -3.66 8.18 13.20
C GLU A 51 -5.13 7.81 13.00
N GLY A 52 -5.70 7.10 13.98
CA GLY A 52 -7.11 6.79 14.09
C GLY A 52 -7.78 7.52 15.23
N ILE A 53 -8.61 6.83 15.99
CA ILE A 53 -9.44 7.43 17.05
C ILE A 53 -8.55 7.99 18.16
N ASP A 54 -8.83 9.24 18.56
CA ASP A 54 -8.11 9.98 19.60
C ASP A 54 -6.58 10.07 19.39
N GLY A 55 -6.14 10.00 18.12
CA GLY A 55 -4.72 10.07 17.74
C GLY A 55 -3.95 8.76 17.94
N ALA A 56 -4.61 7.68 18.41
CA ALA A 56 -3.97 6.38 18.53
C ALA A 56 -3.69 5.78 17.13
N PRO A 57 -2.61 5.00 16.95
CA PRO A 57 -2.23 4.54 15.62
C PRO A 57 -3.29 3.63 14.99
N ALA A 58 -3.43 3.72 13.68
CA ALA A 58 -4.30 2.87 12.89
C ALA A 58 -3.59 2.41 11.61
N THR A 59 -3.93 1.19 11.17
CA THR A 59 -3.40 0.59 9.95
C THR A 59 -4.56 0.05 9.12
N GLU A 60 -4.53 0.32 7.82
CA GLU A 60 -5.48 -0.22 6.86
C GLU A 60 -4.71 -0.89 5.72
N SER A 61 -5.15 -2.08 5.30
CA SER A 61 -4.53 -2.79 4.19
C SER A 61 -5.58 -3.29 3.21
N TRP A 62 -5.23 -3.24 1.93
CA TRP A 62 -6.06 -3.73 0.83
C TRP A 62 -5.23 -4.61 -0.08
N LEU A 63 -5.69 -5.84 -0.27
CA LEU A 63 -5.11 -6.79 -1.21
C LEU A 63 -5.49 -6.40 -2.65
N PRO A 64 -4.70 -6.81 -3.66
CA PRO A 64 -5.16 -6.81 -5.05
C PRO A 64 -6.51 -7.54 -5.19
N SER A 65 -7.31 -7.14 -6.17
CA SER A 65 -8.60 -7.78 -6.43
C SER A 65 -8.42 -9.27 -6.78
N THR A 66 -9.13 -10.16 -6.09
CA THR A 66 -9.27 -11.57 -6.48
C THR A 66 -10.64 -11.76 -7.13
N GLY A 67 -10.66 -11.89 -8.46
CA GLY A 67 -11.91 -11.84 -9.21
C GLY A 67 -12.58 -10.48 -9.04
N HIS A 68 -13.82 -10.49 -8.55
CA HIS A 68 -14.67 -9.30 -8.39
C HIS A 68 -14.60 -8.66 -6.99
N THR A 69 -13.60 -9.02 -6.18
CA THR A 69 -13.51 -8.60 -4.78
C THR A 69 -12.09 -8.15 -4.41
N MET A 70 -11.96 -6.96 -3.81
CA MET A 70 -10.80 -6.60 -2.99
C MET A 70 -11.11 -6.88 -1.52
N VAL A 71 -10.21 -7.59 -0.86
CA VAL A 71 -10.28 -7.85 0.58
C VAL A 71 -9.35 -6.89 1.30
N GLY A 72 -9.86 -6.27 2.37
CA GLY A 72 -9.10 -5.38 3.22
C GLY A 72 -9.20 -5.72 4.69
N THR A 73 -8.31 -5.14 5.47
CA THR A 73 -8.32 -5.17 6.94
C THR A 73 -8.02 -3.80 7.48
N PHE A 74 -8.67 -3.44 8.58
CA PHE A 74 -8.34 -2.25 9.36
C PHE A 74 -8.01 -2.68 10.79
N VAL A 75 -7.07 -2.00 11.42
CA VAL A 75 -6.68 -2.21 12.82
C VAL A 75 -6.57 -0.86 13.49
N GLN A 76 -7.38 -0.65 14.52
CA GLN A 76 -7.22 0.44 15.47
C GLN A 76 -6.40 -0.07 16.66
N GLN A 77 -5.34 0.65 17.02
CA GLN A 77 -4.56 0.35 18.22
C GLN A 77 -5.03 1.17 19.42
N THR A 78 -4.70 0.70 20.62
CA THR A 78 -4.69 1.53 21.83
C THR A 78 -3.44 2.44 21.82
N PRO A 79 -3.38 3.49 22.66
CA PRO A 79 -2.17 4.31 22.80
C PRO A 79 -0.91 3.52 23.18
N GLU A 80 -1.08 2.36 23.83
CA GLU A 80 0.00 1.47 24.27
C GLU A 80 0.51 0.53 23.16
N GLY A 81 -0.19 0.49 22.01
CA GLY A 81 0.19 -0.31 20.83
C GLY A 81 -0.50 -1.67 20.73
N ASP A 82 -1.36 -2.03 21.68
CA ASP A 82 -2.21 -3.23 21.59
C ASP A 82 -3.36 -3.01 20.60
N ILE A 83 -4.01 -4.09 20.17
CA ILE A 83 -5.20 -3.99 19.30
C ILE A 83 -6.39 -3.50 20.15
N LEU A 84 -7.03 -2.42 19.73
CA LEU A 84 -8.33 -2.00 20.28
C LEU A 84 -9.46 -2.77 19.59
N PHE A 85 -9.51 -2.69 18.26
CA PHE A 85 -10.40 -3.49 17.41
C PHE A 85 -9.82 -3.62 16.01
N SER A 86 -10.38 -4.52 15.23
CA SER A 86 -10.05 -4.69 13.81
C SER A 86 -11.31 -4.84 12.96
N GLU A 87 -11.17 -4.63 11.67
CA GLU A 87 -12.23 -4.87 10.70
C GLU A 87 -11.74 -5.80 9.60
N HIS A 88 -12.65 -6.63 9.11
CA HIS A 88 -12.46 -7.39 7.87
C HIS A 88 -13.42 -6.84 6.82
N MET A 89 -12.87 -6.35 5.71
CA MET A 89 -13.58 -5.54 4.73
C MET A 89 -13.56 -6.19 3.35
N TYR A 90 -14.68 -6.08 2.63
CA TYR A 90 -14.86 -6.56 1.27
C TYR A 90 -15.35 -5.40 0.43
N LEU A 91 -14.61 -5.04 -0.60
CA LEU A 91 -15.09 -4.20 -1.68
C LEU A 91 -15.43 -5.10 -2.86
N VAL A 92 -16.71 -5.22 -3.19
CA VAL A 92 -17.24 -6.26 -4.09
C VAL A 92 -18.09 -5.64 -5.20
N GLU A 93 -17.99 -6.22 -6.40
CA GLU A 93 -18.96 -5.93 -7.47
C GLU A 93 -20.28 -6.67 -7.19
N GLU A 94 -21.38 -5.92 -7.09
CA GLU A 94 -22.73 -6.43 -6.84
C GLU A 94 -23.73 -5.60 -7.64
N ASP A 95 -24.67 -6.27 -8.31
CA ASP A 95 -25.72 -5.63 -9.12
C ASP A 95 -25.21 -4.60 -10.16
N GLY A 96 -24.01 -4.83 -10.71
CA GLY A 96 -23.39 -3.96 -11.72
C GLY A 96 -22.72 -2.70 -11.16
N SER A 97 -22.59 -2.60 -9.84
CA SER A 97 -21.94 -1.50 -9.12
C SER A 97 -20.96 -2.05 -8.07
N LEU A 98 -20.40 -1.19 -7.23
CA LEU A 98 -19.60 -1.57 -6.06
C LEU A 98 -20.38 -1.43 -4.75
N VAL A 99 -20.07 -2.32 -3.82
CA VAL A 99 -20.55 -2.29 -2.43
C VAL A 99 -19.37 -2.57 -1.50
N LEU A 100 -19.23 -1.78 -0.43
CA LEU A 100 -18.29 -2.10 0.65
C LEU A 100 -19.02 -2.75 1.81
N LYS A 101 -18.54 -3.92 2.24
CA LYS A 101 -19.09 -4.69 3.36
C LYS A 101 -18.00 -4.88 4.40
N LEU A 102 -18.33 -4.76 5.68
CA LEU A 102 -17.36 -5.03 6.74
C LEU A 102 -17.97 -5.65 7.98
N LYS A 103 -17.10 -6.25 8.78
CA LYS A 103 -17.36 -6.72 10.15
C LYS A 103 -16.30 -6.19 11.08
N HIS A 104 -16.71 -5.84 12.30
CA HIS A 104 -15.81 -5.43 13.36
C HIS A 104 -15.52 -6.61 14.30
N PHE A 105 -14.31 -6.62 14.83
CA PHE A 105 -13.82 -7.63 15.76
C PHE A 105 -13.07 -6.97 16.90
N ASN A 106 -13.34 -7.41 18.14
CA ASN A 106 -12.53 -7.07 19.30
C ASN A 106 -11.11 -7.65 19.17
N ALA A 107 -10.21 -7.24 20.07
CA ALA A 107 -8.84 -7.77 20.14
C ALA A 107 -8.76 -9.30 20.25
N ASP A 108 -9.78 -9.95 20.82
CA ASP A 108 -9.88 -11.41 20.96
C ASP A 108 -10.59 -12.11 19.77
N LEU A 109 -10.82 -11.37 18.68
CA LEU A 109 -11.51 -11.81 17.46
C LEU A 109 -13.01 -12.13 17.65
N THR A 110 -13.62 -11.72 18.75
CA THR A 110 -15.09 -11.78 18.87
C THR A 110 -15.74 -10.68 18.02
N GLY A 111 -16.71 -11.06 17.18
CA GLY A 111 -17.37 -10.14 16.24
C GLY A 111 -18.45 -9.27 16.89
N TRP A 112 -18.61 -8.04 16.42
CA TRP A 112 -19.68 -7.13 16.87
C TRP A 112 -21.01 -7.43 16.17
N GLU A 113 -20.95 -7.74 14.88
CA GLU A 113 -22.12 -8.15 14.12
C GLU A 113 -22.47 -9.62 14.37
N ASP A 114 -23.75 -9.95 14.22
CA ASP A 114 -24.20 -11.33 14.20
C ASP A 114 -23.47 -12.14 13.13
N LYS A 115 -23.49 -13.48 13.26
CA LYS A 115 -22.78 -14.40 12.34
C LYS A 115 -23.06 -14.10 10.86
N ALA A 116 -24.31 -13.78 10.51
CA ALA A 116 -24.71 -13.42 9.15
C ALA A 116 -24.78 -11.90 8.89
N GLY A 117 -24.66 -11.07 9.93
CA GLY A 117 -24.73 -9.62 9.82
C GLY A 117 -23.44 -9.03 9.26
N MET A 118 -23.53 -7.86 8.62
CA MET A 118 -22.38 -7.06 8.19
C MET A 118 -22.83 -5.61 8.02
N VAL A 119 -21.92 -4.66 8.24
CA VAL A 119 -22.14 -3.28 7.83
C VAL A 119 -21.96 -3.21 6.32
N THR A 120 -22.84 -2.48 5.64
CA THR A 120 -22.86 -2.37 4.17
C THR A 120 -22.98 -0.91 3.75
N PHE A 121 -22.10 -0.47 2.85
CA PHE A 121 -22.05 0.87 2.30
C PHE A 121 -22.26 0.79 0.78
N GLN A 122 -23.33 1.42 0.31
CA GLN A 122 -23.68 1.46 -1.11
C GLN A 122 -22.94 2.58 -1.83
N LEU A 123 -22.39 2.31 -3.02
CA LEU A 123 -21.68 3.32 -3.80
C LEU A 123 -22.64 4.45 -4.23
N LEU A 124 -22.24 5.69 -4.00
CA LEU A 124 -22.93 6.89 -4.46
C LEU A 124 -22.28 7.47 -5.72
N SER A 125 -20.96 7.59 -5.72
CA SER A 125 -20.21 8.12 -6.84
C SER A 125 -18.74 7.71 -6.79
N LEU A 126 -18.11 7.66 -7.95
CA LEU A 126 -16.66 7.54 -8.12
C LEU A 126 -16.12 8.80 -8.77
N ASP A 127 -14.92 9.19 -8.36
CA ASP A 127 -14.09 10.19 -9.00
C ASP A 127 -12.66 9.63 -9.13
N PHE A 128 -11.74 10.40 -9.72
CA PHE A 128 -10.34 10.00 -9.77
C PHE A 128 -9.78 9.88 -8.35
N CYS A 129 -9.33 8.66 -7.97
CA CYS A 129 -8.77 8.39 -6.65
C CYS A 129 -9.75 8.71 -5.49
N ALA A 130 -11.05 8.57 -5.72
CA ALA A 130 -12.08 8.78 -4.69
C ALA A 130 -13.31 7.91 -4.93
N ALA A 131 -13.78 7.27 -3.85
CA ALA A 131 -15.02 6.51 -3.81
C ALA A 131 -15.89 7.01 -2.66
N TYR A 132 -17.10 7.43 -3.00
CA TYR A 132 -18.08 7.92 -2.05
C TYR A 132 -19.16 6.87 -1.93
N PHE A 133 -19.24 6.22 -0.77
CA PHE A 133 -20.32 5.33 -0.39
C PHE A 133 -21.25 6.06 0.59
N SER A 134 -22.47 5.55 0.74
CA SER A 134 -23.44 6.12 1.67
C SER A 134 -22.99 5.90 3.12
N GLY A 135 -22.42 6.94 3.73
CA GLY A 135 -21.87 6.94 5.09
C GLY A 135 -20.37 6.64 5.18
N LEU A 136 -19.67 6.46 4.04
CA LEU A 136 -18.24 6.17 3.99
C LEU A 136 -17.61 6.85 2.78
N THR A 137 -16.51 7.56 2.97
CA THR A 137 -15.71 8.14 1.89
C THR A 137 -14.30 7.59 1.97
N ILE A 138 -13.76 7.13 0.85
CA ILE A 138 -12.36 6.74 0.71
C ILE A 138 -11.78 7.58 -0.42
N ARG A 139 -10.78 8.41 -0.17
CA ARG A 139 -10.18 9.25 -1.21
C ARG A 139 -8.71 9.52 -0.96
N CYS A 140 -7.98 9.81 -2.03
CA CYS A 140 -6.59 10.23 -1.93
C CYS A 140 -6.48 11.69 -1.46
N ASP A 141 -5.35 12.02 -0.83
CA ASP A 141 -5.02 13.39 -0.35
C ASP A 141 -3.62 13.81 -0.85
N GLY A 142 -3.39 13.56 -2.14
CA GLY A 142 -2.07 13.62 -2.77
C GLY A 142 -1.46 12.23 -2.98
N ASN A 143 -0.20 12.21 -3.41
CA ASN A 143 0.52 10.95 -3.61
C ASN A 143 0.73 10.25 -2.27
N ASP A 144 0.46 8.93 -2.26
CA ASP A 144 0.69 8.07 -1.10
C ASP A 144 0.01 8.55 0.18
N LYS A 145 -1.13 9.23 0.05
CA LYS A 145 -1.97 9.69 1.16
C LYS A 145 -3.42 9.32 0.94
N LEU A 146 -4.06 8.82 1.99
CA LEU A 146 -5.43 8.35 1.98
C LEU A 146 -6.21 9.05 3.11
N VAL A 147 -7.41 9.52 2.81
CA VAL A 147 -8.42 9.90 3.80
C VAL A 147 -9.56 8.90 3.73
N VAL A 148 -9.91 8.35 4.89
CA VAL A 148 -11.12 7.56 5.09
C VAL A 148 -12.02 8.30 6.07
N GLY A 149 -13.21 8.66 5.62
CA GLY A 149 -14.23 9.30 6.45
C GLY A 149 -15.39 8.36 6.70
N VAL A 150 -15.76 8.13 7.95
CA VAL A 150 -16.87 7.24 8.33
C VAL A 150 -17.90 8.01 9.14
N ARG A 151 -19.17 7.94 8.72
CA ARG A 151 -20.27 8.54 9.47
C ARG A 151 -20.61 7.67 10.67
N MET A 152 -20.55 8.24 11.86
CA MET A 152 -20.99 7.56 13.08
C MET A 152 -22.52 7.52 13.13
N LYS A 153 -23.08 6.38 13.54
CA LYS A 153 -24.50 6.30 13.89
C LYS A 153 -24.74 7.15 15.14
N SER A 154 -25.64 8.13 15.03
CA SER A 154 -26.02 9.01 16.14
C SER A 154 -27.42 9.56 15.92
N ASP A 155 -28.15 9.78 17.02
CA ASP A 155 -29.44 10.48 17.03
C ASP A 155 -29.28 12.01 17.10
N ALA A 156 -28.04 12.51 17.13
CA ALA A 156 -27.76 13.94 17.12
C ALA A 156 -28.16 14.59 15.78
N ALA A 157 -28.60 15.85 15.85
CA ALA A 157 -29.00 16.61 14.66
C ALA A 157 -27.85 16.82 13.66
N GLU A 158 -26.62 16.99 14.17
CA GLU A 158 -25.42 17.12 13.38
C GLU A 158 -24.70 15.77 13.31
N PRO A 159 -24.40 15.25 12.10
CA PRO A 159 -23.69 13.99 11.97
C PRO A 159 -22.25 14.10 12.43
N LYS A 160 -21.83 13.12 13.21
CA LYS A 160 -20.42 12.95 13.58
C LYS A 160 -19.73 12.06 12.57
N GLU A 161 -18.51 12.44 12.23
CA GLU A 161 -17.64 11.66 11.34
C GLU A 161 -16.32 11.37 12.05
N LEU A 162 -15.80 10.17 11.83
CA LEU A 162 -14.41 9.83 12.12
C LEU A 162 -13.63 9.99 10.84
N LEU A 163 -12.49 10.69 10.92
CA LEU A 163 -11.58 10.88 9.81
C LEU A 163 -10.26 10.19 10.14
N PHE A 164 -9.88 9.24 9.29
CA PHE A 164 -8.60 8.56 9.33
C PHE A 164 -7.73 9.13 8.22
N ARG A 165 -6.51 9.57 8.56
CA ARG A 165 -5.54 10.10 7.62
C ARG A 165 -4.33 9.20 7.61
N PHE A 166 -4.12 8.53 6.49
CA PHE A 166 -3.04 7.58 6.32
C PHE A 166 -2.02 8.05 5.30
N ASN A 167 -0.79 7.60 5.50
CA ASN A 167 0.24 7.58 4.48
C ASN A 167 0.41 6.13 4.03
N ARG A 168 0.81 5.92 2.78
CA ARG A 168 1.20 4.58 2.32
C ARG A 168 2.37 4.12 3.17
N ALA A 169 2.25 2.94 3.78
CA ALA A 169 3.34 2.35 4.51
C ALA A 169 4.50 2.12 3.55
N ALA A 170 5.71 2.44 3.99
CA ALA A 170 6.90 2.02 3.29
C ALA A 170 6.82 0.50 3.12
N ARG A 171 7.18 -0.02 1.94
CA ARG A 171 7.37 -1.47 1.78
C ARG A 171 8.24 -1.92 2.94
N PRO A 172 7.84 -2.96 3.72
CA PRO A 172 8.67 -3.42 4.82
C PRO A 172 10.04 -3.68 4.23
N GLN A 173 11.02 -2.88 4.67
CA GLN A 173 12.40 -3.09 4.26
C GLN A 173 12.70 -4.54 4.62
N SER A 174 13.28 -5.28 3.69
CA SER A 174 13.77 -6.62 3.98
C SER A 174 14.74 -6.50 5.15
N VAL A 175 14.26 -6.84 6.35
CA VAL A 175 15.08 -6.85 7.56
C VAL A 175 16.03 -8.01 7.38
N PHE A 176 17.28 -7.70 7.05
CA PHE A 176 18.35 -8.69 7.04
C PHE A 176 18.68 -9.01 8.50
N GLY A 177 18.72 -10.30 8.85
CA GLY A 177 19.04 -10.78 10.20
C GLY A 177 20.53 -10.61 10.55
N CYS A 178 21.11 -9.49 10.14
CA CYS A 178 22.49 -9.12 10.38
C CYS A 178 22.54 -8.23 11.62
N ASP A 179 23.15 -8.74 12.69
CA ASP A 179 23.35 -8.01 13.94
C ASP A 179 24.82 -7.61 14.13
N GLY A 180 25.06 -6.65 15.00
CA GLY A 180 26.41 -6.21 15.39
C GLY A 180 26.76 -4.80 14.94
N THR A 181 28.06 -4.52 14.88
CA THR A 181 28.62 -3.27 14.36
C THR A 181 28.31 -3.10 12.88
N THR A 182 28.44 -1.87 12.37
CA THR A 182 28.25 -1.60 10.94
C THR A 182 29.18 -2.41 10.04
N ILE A 183 30.37 -2.78 10.52
CA ILE A 183 31.31 -3.63 9.77
C ILE A 183 30.76 -5.06 9.70
N GLU A 184 30.37 -5.65 10.83
CA GLU A 184 29.80 -7.00 10.91
C GLU A 184 28.51 -7.10 10.09
N MET A 185 27.65 -6.08 10.15
CA MET A 185 26.45 -6.02 9.31
C MET A 185 26.77 -5.97 7.82
N ASN A 186 27.77 -5.17 7.41
CA ASN A 186 28.19 -5.11 6.00
C ASN A 186 28.76 -6.44 5.50
N GLU A 187 29.54 -7.13 6.33
CA GLU A 187 30.10 -8.45 6.01
C GLU A 187 28.98 -9.48 5.83
N CYS A 188 28.07 -9.58 6.81
CA CYS A 188 26.89 -10.42 6.75
C CYS A 188 26.07 -10.17 5.48
N MET A 189 25.77 -8.90 5.17
CA MET A 189 25.01 -8.56 3.96
C MET A 189 25.76 -8.83 2.66
N SER A 190 27.09 -8.68 2.65
CA SER A 190 27.90 -9.06 1.49
C SER A 190 27.82 -10.56 1.21
N GLU A 191 27.78 -11.40 2.25
CA GLU A 191 27.58 -12.84 2.09
C GLU A 191 26.17 -13.18 1.60
N ILE A 192 25.14 -12.46 2.07
CA ILE A 192 23.77 -12.61 1.57
C ILE A 192 23.73 -12.27 0.07
N LEU A 193 24.37 -11.17 -0.35
CA LEU A 193 24.44 -10.79 -1.76
C LEU A 193 25.17 -11.83 -2.61
N ALA A 194 26.23 -12.44 -2.10
CA ALA A 194 26.95 -13.50 -2.79
C ALA A 194 26.04 -14.72 -3.01
N ARG A 195 25.36 -15.20 -1.95
CA ARG A 195 24.41 -16.32 -2.04
C ARG A 195 23.22 -16.02 -2.96
N SER A 196 22.68 -14.80 -2.90
CA SER A 196 21.56 -14.39 -3.74
C SER A 196 21.96 -14.35 -5.22
N THR A 197 23.17 -13.87 -5.52
CA THR A 197 23.73 -13.85 -6.87
C THR A 197 23.97 -15.25 -7.40
N GLU A 198 24.55 -16.15 -6.59
CA GLU A 198 24.74 -17.55 -6.97
C GLU A 198 23.40 -18.23 -7.30
N ARG A 199 22.38 -17.99 -6.48
CA ARG A 199 21.03 -18.48 -6.75
C ARG A 199 20.45 -17.92 -8.05
N LYS A 200 20.59 -16.61 -8.31
CA LYS A 200 20.18 -16.00 -9.59
C LYS A 200 20.86 -16.69 -10.77
N ASP A 201 22.15 -16.96 -10.66
CA ASP A 201 22.95 -17.59 -11.73
C ASP A 201 22.51 -19.04 -11.99
N GLN A 202 22.15 -19.79 -10.94
CA GLN A 202 21.54 -21.12 -11.10
C GLN A 202 20.22 -21.06 -11.89
N TYR A 203 19.36 -20.08 -11.61
CA TYR A 203 18.07 -19.91 -12.30
C TYR A 203 18.26 -19.43 -13.74
N LEU A 204 19.21 -18.52 -13.96
CA LEU A 204 19.59 -18.08 -15.29
C LEU A 204 20.11 -19.25 -16.13
N ALA A 205 20.97 -20.10 -15.56
CA ALA A 205 21.51 -21.27 -16.24
C ALA A 205 20.39 -22.25 -16.63
N ALA A 206 19.43 -22.51 -15.74
CA ALA A 206 18.26 -23.34 -16.04
C ALA A 206 17.40 -22.74 -17.17
N ALA A 207 17.18 -21.42 -17.16
CA ALA A 207 16.41 -20.74 -18.19
C ALA A 207 17.11 -20.80 -19.56
N LEU A 208 18.44 -20.68 -19.58
CA LEU A 208 19.23 -20.83 -20.81
C LEU A 208 19.20 -22.27 -21.33
N ALA A 209 19.37 -23.27 -20.44
CA ALA A 209 19.31 -24.68 -20.81
C ALA A 209 17.94 -25.08 -21.38
N ARG A 210 16.84 -24.52 -20.86
CA ARG A 210 15.48 -24.70 -21.41
C ARG A 210 15.39 -24.23 -22.87
N HIS A 211 16.19 -23.24 -23.25
CA HIS A 211 16.17 -22.58 -24.55
C HIS A 211 17.42 -22.87 -25.39
N ASP A 212 18.08 -24.01 -25.17
CA ASP A 212 19.28 -24.42 -25.91
C ASP A 212 19.00 -24.59 -27.43
N ASP A 213 17.76 -24.92 -27.80
CA ASP A 213 17.31 -25.03 -29.19
C ASP A 213 16.89 -23.68 -29.82
N SER A 214 16.85 -22.62 -29.02
CA SER A 214 16.29 -21.31 -29.36
C SER A 214 17.33 -20.20 -29.10
N PRO A 215 18.41 -20.14 -29.89
CA PRO A 215 19.57 -19.28 -29.61
C PRO A 215 19.25 -17.78 -29.55
N ASP A 216 18.25 -17.33 -30.33
CA ASP A 216 17.82 -15.93 -30.29
C ASP A 216 17.14 -15.58 -28.95
N VAL A 217 16.32 -16.49 -28.40
CA VAL A 217 15.70 -16.32 -27.08
C VAL A 217 16.77 -16.35 -26.00
N ALA A 218 17.67 -17.34 -26.03
CA ALA A 218 18.77 -17.44 -25.08
C ALA A 218 19.68 -16.20 -25.11
N LYS A 219 19.91 -15.59 -26.29
CA LYS A 219 20.61 -14.32 -26.43
C LYS A 219 19.86 -13.18 -25.73
N MET A 220 18.55 -13.06 -25.94
CA MET A 220 17.75 -12.01 -25.30
C MET A 220 17.69 -12.17 -23.77
N ILE A 221 17.65 -13.40 -23.26
CA ILE A 221 17.72 -13.68 -21.82
C ILE A 221 19.03 -13.18 -21.22
N ARG A 222 20.18 -13.48 -21.86
CA ARG A 222 21.50 -12.99 -21.43
C ARG A 222 21.59 -11.47 -21.46
N GLN A 223 21.10 -10.84 -22.52
CA GLN A 223 21.10 -9.38 -22.65
C GLN A 223 20.23 -8.70 -21.59
N SER A 224 19.05 -9.26 -21.32
CA SER A 224 18.16 -8.80 -20.24
C SER A 224 18.83 -8.92 -18.86
N ASP A 225 19.55 -10.02 -18.60
CA ASP A 225 20.25 -10.20 -17.32
C ASP A 225 21.40 -9.20 -17.14
N ALA A 226 22.22 -9.01 -18.17
CA ALA A 226 23.29 -8.02 -18.17
C ALA A 226 22.77 -6.59 -17.98
N ALA A 227 21.64 -6.25 -18.61
CA ALA A 227 21.01 -4.95 -18.43
C ALA A 227 20.47 -4.76 -17.00
N SER A 228 19.89 -5.80 -16.40
CA SER A 228 19.46 -5.79 -15.00
C SER A 228 20.63 -5.61 -14.04
N GLU A 229 21.77 -6.25 -14.28
CA GLU A 229 22.98 -6.05 -13.48
C GLU A 229 23.53 -4.63 -13.59
N ALA A 230 23.53 -4.06 -14.80
CA ALA A 230 23.96 -2.69 -15.03
C ALA A 230 23.05 -1.69 -14.31
N TYR A 231 21.73 -1.86 -14.40
CA TYR A 231 20.75 -1.06 -13.67
C TYR A 231 20.96 -1.15 -12.16
N ARG A 232 21.05 -2.37 -11.60
CA ARG A 232 21.31 -2.60 -10.18
C ARG A 232 22.53 -1.84 -9.69
N LYS A 233 23.64 -1.91 -10.43
CA LYS A 233 24.87 -1.19 -10.06
C LYS A 233 24.61 0.31 -9.97
N GLN A 234 24.04 0.92 -11.00
CA GLN A 234 23.81 2.37 -11.02
C GLN A 234 22.82 2.82 -9.94
N GLU A 235 21.71 2.11 -9.79
CA GLU A 235 20.68 2.44 -8.79
C GLU A 235 21.24 2.35 -7.36
N CYS A 236 21.91 1.24 -7.03
CA CYS A 236 22.43 1.08 -5.67
C CYS A 236 23.60 2.03 -5.38
N TYR A 237 24.40 2.40 -6.39
CA TYR A 237 25.43 3.45 -6.23
C TYR A 237 24.81 4.84 -6.03
N ALA A 238 23.68 5.15 -6.64
CA ALA A 238 22.99 6.41 -6.38
C ALA A 238 22.58 6.52 -4.90
N LEU A 239 22.03 5.45 -4.31
CA LEU A 239 21.71 5.39 -2.88
C LEU A 239 22.96 5.45 -2.00
N TYR A 240 24.05 4.80 -2.42
CA TYR A 240 25.35 4.90 -1.73
C TYR A 240 25.84 6.35 -1.64
N GLU A 241 25.78 7.08 -2.74
CA GLU A 241 26.23 8.47 -2.83
C GLU A 241 25.34 9.42 -2.03
N ASP A 242 24.02 9.22 -2.04
CA ASP A 242 23.07 9.98 -1.21
C ASP A 242 23.36 9.80 0.30
N ASN A 243 23.82 8.61 0.69
CA ASN A 243 24.13 8.26 2.07
C ASN A 243 25.61 8.47 2.44
N LYS A 244 26.43 9.09 1.59
CA LYS A 244 27.90 9.12 1.75
C LYS A 244 28.41 9.75 3.05
N GLU A 245 27.62 10.65 3.64
CA GLU A 245 27.92 11.34 4.91
C GLU A 245 27.59 10.47 6.14
N GLY A 246 26.78 9.43 5.97
CA GLY A 246 26.40 8.49 7.02
C GLY A 246 27.32 7.27 7.13
N THR A 247 27.23 6.57 8.26
CA THR A 247 27.99 5.33 8.51
C THR A 247 27.40 4.11 7.81
N ILE A 248 26.11 4.14 7.44
CA ILE A 248 25.37 2.99 6.89
C ILE A 248 25.33 2.91 5.35
N ARG A 249 26.08 3.76 4.62
CA ARG A 249 26.04 3.79 3.14
C ARG A 249 26.29 2.44 2.45
N ASN A 250 27.20 1.63 3.00
CA ASN A 250 27.48 0.29 2.49
C ASN A 250 26.29 -0.65 2.71
N TYR A 251 25.68 -0.59 3.90
CA TYR A 251 24.48 -1.35 4.25
C TYR A 251 23.32 -1.01 3.29
N VAL A 252 23.10 0.29 3.02
CA VAL A 252 22.09 0.76 2.06
C VAL A 252 22.35 0.22 0.65
N TYR A 253 23.60 0.30 0.16
CA TYR A 253 23.98 -0.27 -1.14
C TYR A 253 23.71 -1.78 -1.21
N LEU A 254 24.11 -2.53 -0.17
CA LEU A 254 23.95 -3.97 -0.12
C LEU A 254 22.47 -4.37 -0.08
N GLY A 255 21.65 -3.67 0.70
CA GLY A 255 20.21 -3.93 0.78
C GLY A 255 19.51 -3.73 -0.56
N CYS A 256 19.83 -2.63 -1.24
CA CYS A 256 19.39 -2.40 -2.62
C CYS A 256 19.82 -3.53 -3.57
N ALA A 257 21.10 -3.92 -3.49
CA ALA A 257 21.65 -4.93 -4.39
C ALA A 257 20.98 -6.29 -4.20
N ILE A 258 20.76 -6.71 -2.95
CA ILE A 258 20.09 -7.98 -2.64
C ILE A 258 18.65 -7.98 -3.16
N ALA A 259 17.89 -6.90 -2.89
CA ALA A 259 16.49 -6.79 -3.32
C ALA A 259 16.35 -6.90 -4.85
N LEU A 260 17.20 -6.20 -5.61
CA LEU A 260 17.18 -6.24 -7.08
C LEU A 260 17.65 -7.58 -7.64
N VAL A 261 18.58 -8.29 -6.98
CA VAL A 261 18.98 -9.66 -7.37
C VAL A 261 17.84 -10.65 -7.13
N ASP A 262 17.12 -10.54 -6.02
CA ASP A 262 15.96 -11.38 -5.71
C ASP A 262 14.81 -11.14 -6.70
N GLU A 263 14.51 -9.88 -7.01
CA GLU A 263 13.52 -9.52 -8.03
C GLU A 263 13.89 -10.07 -9.41
N ARG A 264 15.17 -9.98 -9.78
CA ARG A 264 15.64 -10.56 -11.04
C ARG A 264 15.50 -12.07 -11.06
N THR A 265 15.83 -12.75 -9.96
CA THR A 265 15.69 -14.21 -9.82
C THR A 265 14.22 -14.62 -9.97
N ARG A 266 13.29 -13.91 -9.32
CA ARG A 266 11.84 -14.12 -9.45
C ARG A 266 11.37 -13.89 -10.88
N THR A 267 11.84 -12.84 -11.54
CA THR A 267 11.50 -12.53 -12.94
C THR A 267 11.97 -13.65 -13.89
N ILE A 268 13.19 -14.17 -13.70
CA ILE A 268 13.70 -15.29 -14.50
C ILE A 268 12.81 -16.52 -14.28
N TRP A 269 12.51 -16.84 -13.02
CA TRP A 269 11.66 -17.97 -12.68
C TRP A 269 10.28 -17.87 -13.32
N GLN A 270 9.57 -16.75 -13.10
CA GLN A 270 8.21 -16.53 -13.60
C GLN A 270 8.15 -16.61 -15.12
N ASN A 271 9.09 -15.98 -15.84
CA ASN A 271 9.00 -15.88 -17.29
C ASN A 271 9.53 -17.11 -18.02
N TRP A 272 10.54 -17.79 -17.46
CA TRP A 272 11.30 -18.81 -18.19
C TRP A 272 11.29 -20.19 -17.54
N LEU A 273 10.85 -20.33 -16.29
CA LEU A 273 10.89 -21.62 -15.56
C LEU A 273 9.51 -22.10 -15.10
N THR A 274 8.45 -21.32 -15.38
CA THR A 274 7.06 -21.73 -15.16
C THR A 274 6.36 -22.08 -16.48
N TYR A 275 5.11 -22.53 -16.37
CA TYR A 275 4.21 -22.85 -17.48
C TYR A 275 2.86 -22.18 -17.22
N ALA A 276 2.13 -21.86 -18.29
CA ALA A 276 0.79 -21.28 -18.18
C ALA A 276 -0.29 -22.31 -17.78
N ASP A 277 0.04 -23.60 -17.83
CA ASP A 277 -0.82 -24.71 -17.45
C ASP A 277 -0.45 -25.27 -16.07
N THR A 278 -0.95 -26.47 -15.73
CA THR A 278 -0.70 -27.12 -14.44
C THR A 278 0.66 -27.83 -14.36
N THR A 279 1.55 -27.66 -15.35
CA THR A 279 2.88 -28.27 -15.34
C THR A 279 3.70 -27.67 -14.20
N PRO A 280 4.33 -28.49 -13.34
CA PRO A 280 5.19 -27.98 -12.27
C PRO A 280 6.36 -27.13 -12.81
N PRO A 281 6.79 -26.10 -12.08
CA PRO A 281 7.91 -25.27 -12.50
C PRO A 281 9.23 -26.07 -12.49
N MET A 282 10.17 -25.69 -13.36
CA MET A 282 11.47 -26.39 -13.51
C MET A 282 12.39 -26.23 -12.29
N LEU A 283 12.22 -25.15 -11.54
CA LEU A 283 12.86 -24.88 -10.25
C LEU A 283 11.78 -24.38 -9.26
N PRO A 284 11.98 -24.52 -7.94
CA PRO A 284 11.05 -23.95 -6.96
C PRO A 284 10.93 -22.42 -7.10
N GLU A 285 9.84 -21.84 -6.60
CA GLU A 285 9.71 -20.38 -6.52
C GLU A 285 10.81 -19.80 -5.62
N PRO A 286 11.57 -18.78 -6.07
CA PRO A 286 12.64 -18.22 -5.27
C PRO A 286 12.06 -17.35 -4.15
N GLY A 287 12.43 -17.66 -2.90
CA GLY A 287 12.10 -16.84 -1.73
C GLY A 287 13.07 -15.66 -1.53
N PRO A 288 12.73 -14.68 -0.68
CA PRO A 288 13.63 -13.56 -0.35
C PRO A 288 14.94 -14.06 0.26
N SER A 289 16.05 -13.42 -0.08
CA SER A 289 17.35 -13.64 0.53
C SER A 289 17.36 -13.10 1.96
N ARG A 290 17.98 -13.86 2.87
CA ARG A 290 18.13 -13.54 4.29
C ARG A 290 19.53 -13.86 4.78
#